data_AF-A0A8S2RTW0-F1
#
_entry.id   AF-A0A8S2RTW0-F1
#
_cell.length_a   1.000
_cell.length_b   1.000
_cell.length_c   1.000
_cell.angle_alpha   90.00
_cell.angle_beta   90.00
_cell.angle_gamma   90.00
#
_symmetry.space_group_name_H-M   'P 1'
#
loop_
_entity.id
_entity.type
_entity.pdbx_description
1 polymer ?
#
loop_
_entity_poly.entity_id
_entity_poly.type
_entity_poly.pdbx_seq_one_letter_code
_entity_poly.pdbx_strand_id
1 'polypeptide(L)'
;MHEVYYLEANLVIDPCACNDSSTLPESALPTECLSPDGSDCDWYKNCLERKYSCQGTPTEHMTTYAKTFCELHTKHNELFSDRAQRWIDDARKCLQMALVPFVRPFNNGNCQKIRERAF
;
A
#
# COMPACT_ATOMS: atom_id res chain seq x y z
N MET A 1 -1.41 -11.86 11.14
CA MET A 1 -2.73 -11.76 11.77
C MET A 1 -3.68 -11.25 10.68
N HIS A 2 -4.42 -12.15 10.02
CA HIS A 2 -5.44 -11.78 9.04
C HIS A 2 -6.75 -11.54 9.81
N GLU A 3 -7.28 -10.31 9.77
CA GLU A 3 -8.60 -10.02 10.32
C GLU A 3 -9.68 -10.55 9.36
N VAL A 4 -10.44 -11.54 9.81
CA VAL A 4 -11.60 -12.10 9.09
C VAL A 4 -12.85 -11.52 9.75
N TYR A 5 -13.57 -10.65 9.04
CA TYR A 5 -14.86 -10.13 9.49
C TYR A 5 -15.93 -11.21 9.29
N TYR A 6 -16.55 -11.67 10.38
CA TYR A 6 -17.70 -12.58 10.32
C TYR A 6 -18.96 -11.78 9.98
N LEU A 7 -19.49 -11.97 8.77
CA LEU A 7 -20.84 -11.56 8.41
C LEU A 7 -21.81 -12.72 8.67
N GLU A 8 -22.98 -12.39 9.20
CA GLU A 8 -23.91 -13.31 9.84
C GLU A 8 -24.42 -14.45 8.92
N ALA A 9 -24.70 -15.57 9.60
CA ALA A 9 -25.20 -16.85 9.13
C ALA A 9 -25.93 -16.86 7.77
N ASN A 10 -25.30 -17.46 6.76
CA ASN A 10 -25.76 -18.71 6.15
C ASN A 10 -24.75 -19.24 5.11
N LEU A 11 -24.16 -20.40 5.44
CA LEU A 11 -23.38 -21.33 4.59
C LEU A 11 -22.24 -20.72 3.76
N VAL A 12 -21.09 -20.50 4.41
CA VAL A 12 -19.80 -20.41 3.71
C VAL A 12 -19.29 -21.83 3.46
N ILE A 13 -19.51 -22.34 2.25
CA ILE A 13 -18.91 -23.58 1.77
C ILE A 13 -17.50 -23.21 1.30
N ASP A 14 -16.52 -23.49 2.17
CA ASP A 14 -15.07 -23.35 1.96
C ASP A 14 -14.49 -21.92 2.04
N PRO A 15 -13.93 -21.50 3.20
CA PRO A 15 -13.47 -20.13 3.42
C PRO A 15 -12.20 -19.74 2.64
N CYS A 16 -11.63 -20.63 1.82
CA CYS A 16 -10.41 -20.41 1.06
C CYS A 16 -10.49 -20.80 -0.43
N ALA A 17 -11.69 -20.99 -1.00
CA ALA A 17 -11.83 -21.27 -2.43
C ALA A 17 -12.00 -19.96 -3.23
N CYS A 18 -10.98 -19.55 -3.98
CA CYS A 18 -11.14 -18.55 -5.04
C CYS A 18 -11.87 -19.22 -6.21
N ASN A 19 -13.18 -18.97 -6.35
CA ASN A 19 -13.89 -19.33 -7.57
C ASN A 19 -13.51 -18.31 -8.65
N ASP A 20 -12.68 -18.75 -9.60
CA ASP A 20 -12.04 -17.94 -10.63
C ASP A 20 -13.03 -17.52 -11.73
N SER A 21 -14.09 -16.80 -11.35
CA SER A 21 -15.12 -16.31 -12.27
C SER A 21 -15.67 -14.93 -11.91
N SER A 22 -15.16 -14.31 -10.85
CA SER A 22 -15.37 -12.88 -10.64
C SER A 22 -14.33 -12.12 -11.47
N THR A 23 -14.74 -11.60 -12.62
CA THR A 23 -14.03 -10.50 -13.28
C THR A 23 -13.87 -9.38 -12.25
N LEU A 24 -12.66 -9.25 -11.71
CA LEU A 24 -12.27 -8.06 -10.96
C LEU A 24 -12.58 -6.86 -11.88
N PRO A 25 -13.21 -5.78 -11.37
CA PRO A 25 -13.48 -4.61 -12.17
C PRO A 25 -12.21 -4.18 -12.90
N GLU A 26 -12.31 -3.78 -14.15
CA GLU A 26 -11.21 -3.33 -15.01
C GLU A 26 -10.42 -2.14 -14.42
N SER A 27 -10.92 -1.55 -13.33
CA SER A 27 -10.30 -0.53 -12.49
C SER A 27 -9.49 -1.07 -11.30
N ALA A 28 -9.34 -2.39 -11.16
CA ALA A 28 -8.58 -3.00 -10.08
C ALA A 28 -7.09 -2.66 -10.20
N LEU A 29 -6.52 -2.14 -9.11
CA LEU A 29 -5.08 -1.95 -9.01
C LEU A 29 -4.35 -3.30 -9.18
N PRO A 30 -3.14 -3.30 -9.74
CA PRO A 30 -2.30 -4.49 -9.81
C PRO A 30 -2.11 -5.16 -8.44
N THR A 31 -1.90 -6.48 -8.42
CA THR A 31 -1.75 -7.25 -7.17
C THR A 31 -0.56 -6.76 -6.33
N GLU A 32 0.47 -6.21 -6.98
CA GLU A 32 1.64 -5.58 -6.37
C GLU A 32 1.25 -4.41 -5.45
N CYS A 33 0.12 -3.75 -5.74
CA CYS A 33 -0.42 -2.70 -4.86
C CYS A 33 -0.93 -3.26 -3.53
N LEU A 34 -1.37 -4.52 -3.50
CA LEU A 34 -1.92 -5.18 -2.31
C LEU A 34 -0.83 -5.87 -1.47
N SER A 35 0.34 -6.12 -2.04
CA SER A 35 1.48 -6.75 -1.38
C SER A 35 2.80 -6.14 -1.87
N PRO A 36 3.09 -4.87 -1.51
CA PRO A 36 4.34 -4.22 -1.89
C PRO A 36 5.56 -4.93 -1.30
N ASP A 37 6.65 -4.96 -2.05
CA ASP A 37 7.93 -5.50 -1.58
C ASP A 37 8.67 -4.52 -0.63
N GLY A 38 8.30 -3.23 -0.62
CA GLY A 38 8.94 -2.17 0.17
C GLY A 38 10.03 -1.39 -0.58
N SER A 39 10.56 -1.98 -1.65
CA SER A 39 11.68 -1.46 -2.43
C SER A 39 11.24 -0.64 -3.65
N ASP A 40 10.08 -0.94 -4.22
CA ASP A 40 9.52 -0.16 -5.32
C ASP A 40 8.94 1.18 -4.82
N CYS A 41 9.65 2.27 -5.08
CA CYS A 41 9.22 3.61 -4.71
C CYS A 41 8.10 4.16 -5.62
N ASP A 42 7.93 3.61 -6.83
CA ASP A 42 6.84 4.01 -7.72
C ASP A 42 5.48 3.50 -7.21
N TRP A 43 5.44 2.56 -6.26
CA TRP A 43 4.22 2.13 -5.58
C TRP A 43 3.37 3.31 -5.07
N TYR A 44 4.00 4.34 -4.50
CA TYR A 44 3.29 5.53 -4.00
C TYR A 44 2.47 6.22 -5.10
N LYS A 45 3.02 6.29 -6.32
CA LYS A 45 2.36 6.90 -7.47
C LYS A 45 1.41 5.92 -8.16
N ASN A 46 1.89 4.72 -8.46
CA ASN A 46 1.18 3.74 -9.29
C ASN A 46 0.02 3.06 -8.57
N CYS A 47 0.04 3.05 -7.23
CA CYS A 47 -0.99 2.43 -6.40
C CYS A 47 -1.78 3.46 -5.59
N LEU A 48 -1.11 4.19 -4.69
CA LEU A 48 -1.79 5.07 -3.75
C LEU A 48 -2.39 6.31 -4.45
N GLU A 49 -1.57 7.03 -5.22
CA GLU A 49 -2.03 8.22 -5.96
C GLU A 49 -3.01 7.86 -7.08
N ARG A 50 -2.79 6.74 -7.77
CA ARG A 50 -3.71 6.23 -8.79
C ARG A 50 -5.12 6.01 -8.24
N LYS A 51 -5.26 5.56 -6.98
CA LYS A 51 -6.56 5.41 -6.33
C LYS A 51 -7.08 6.71 -5.74
N TYR A 52 -6.20 7.53 -5.16
CA TYR A 52 -6.55 8.79 -4.51
C TYR A 52 -5.76 9.93 -5.13
N SER A 53 -6.33 10.53 -6.18
CA SER A 53 -5.82 11.79 -6.71
C SER A 53 -6.08 12.89 -5.70
N CYS A 54 -5.06 13.20 -4.89
CA CYS A 54 -5.12 14.19 -3.82
C CYS A 54 -4.69 15.59 -4.27
N GLN A 55 -4.73 15.86 -5.58
CA GLN A 55 -4.28 17.11 -6.19
C GLN A 55 -4.92 18.34 -5.53
N GLY A 56 -4.12 19.36 -5.24
CA GLY A 56 -4.56 20.59 -4.57
C GLY A 56 -4.80 20.44 -3.07
N THR A 57 -4.50 19.29 -2.46
CA THR A 57 -4.59 19.08 -1.01
C THR A 57 -3.19 18.99 -0.38
N PRO A 58 -3.05 19.23 0.93
CA PRO A 58 -1.78 18.98 1.63
C PRO A 58 -1.26 17.53 1.50
N THR A 59 -2.11 16.58 1.10
CA THR A 59 -1.75 15.15 0.95
C THR A 59 -1.01 14.89 -0.36
N GLU A 60 -1.20 15.70 -1.41
CA GLU A 60 -0.44 15.61 -2.67
C GLU A 60 1.08 15.64 -2.42
N HIS A 61 1.49 16.58 -1.57
CA HIS A 61 2.87 16.75 -1.15
C HIS A 61 3.38 15.53 -0.36
N MET A 62 2.50 14.81 0.34
CA MET A 62 2.88 13.66 1.16
C MET A 62 3.31 12.47 0.30
N THR A 63 2.55 12.13 -0.74
CA THR A 63 2.93 11.02 -1.65
C THR A 63 4.25 11.32 -2.35
N THR A 64 4.44 12.57 -2.78
CA THR A 64 5.71 13.03 -3.39
C THR A 64 6.86 12.96 -2.40
N TYR A 65 6.63 13.42 -1.16
CA TYR A 65 7.59 13.33 -0.07
C TYR A 65 7.98 11.87 0.22
N ALA A 66 7.01 10.98 0.41
CA ALA A 66 7.26 9.57 0.71
C ALA A 66 8.05 8.88 -0.41
N LYS A 67 7.72 9.15 -1.68
CA LYS A 67 8.49 8.68 -2.85
C LYS A 67 9.92 9.19 -2.83
N THR A 68 10.11 10.49 -2.62
CA THR A 68 11.43 11.13 -2.59
C THR A 68 12.33 10.51 -1.53
N PHE A 69 11.81 10.33 -0.31
CA PHE A 69 12.56 9.66 0.75
C PHE A 69 12.85 8.21 0.41
N CYS A 70 11.89 7.46 -0.12
CA CYS A 70 12.14 6.09 -0.60
C CYS A 70 13.31 6.03 -1.61
N GLU A 71 13.33 6.92 -2.60
CA GLU A 71 14.37 6.96 -3.64
C GLU A 71 15.75 7.35 -3.08
N LEU A 72 15.80 8.28 -2.12
CA LEU A 72 17.04 8.67 -1.45
C LEU A 72 17.73 7.48 -0.78
N HIS A 73 16.96 6.59 -0.14
CA HIS A 73 17.51 5.39 0.48
C HIS A 73 18.10 4.43 -0.55
N THR A 74 17.40 4.21 -1.67
CA THR A 74 17.92 3.40 -2.77
C THR A 74 19.22 3.98 -3.34
N LYS A 75 19.26 5.30 -3.56
CA LYS A 75 20.43 6.00 -4.12
C LYS A 75 21.67 5.93 -3.22
N HIS A 76 21.46 5.97 -1.91
CA HIS A 76 22.53 6.04 -0.92
C HIS A 76 22.73 4.74 -0.14
N ASN A 77 22.17 3.63 -0.62
CA ASN A 77 22.17 2.34 0.07
C ASN A 77 23.60 1.90 0.48
N GLU A 78 24.59 2.12 -0.39
CA GLU A 78 25.99 1.76 -0.18
C GLU A 78 26.68 2.56 0.96
N LEU A 79 26.11 3.69 1.39
CA LEU A 79 26.63 4.46 2.52
C LEU A 79 26.28 3.85 3.88
N PHE A 80 25.37 2.88 3.91
CA PHE A 80 24.90 2.23 5.11
C PHE A 80 25.56 0.88 5.32
N SER A 81 25.81 0.50 6.57
CA SER A 81 26.18 -0.88 6.91
C SER A 81 25.07 -1.87 6.54
N ASP A 82 25.39 -3.14 6.34
CA ASP A 82 24.42 -4.20 6.04
C ASP A 82 23.23 -4.22 7.01
N ARG A 83 23.48 -3.98 8.31
CA ARG A 83 22.41 -3.92 9.32
C ARG A 83 21.49 -2.72 9.10
N ALA A 84 22.06 -1.57 8.77
CA ALA A 84 21.29 -0.35 8.51
C ALA A 84 20.51 -0.46 7.20
N GLN A 85 21.07 -1.06 6.15
CA GLN A 85 20.36 -1.35 4.90
C GLN A 85 19.11 -2.20 5.16
N ARG A 86 19.25 -3.32 5.88
CA ARG A 86 18.10 -4.17 6.25
C ARG A 86 17.05 -3.42 7.05
N TRP A 87 17.46 -2.63 8.03
CA TRP A 87 16.53 -1.82 8.83
C TRP A 87 15.77 -0.80 7.96
N ILE A 88 16.45 -0.14 7.02
CA ILE A 88 15.83 0.80 6.08
C ILE A 88 14.82 0.06 5.18
N ASP A 89 15.19 -1.10 4.64
CA ASP A 89 14.29 -1.88 3.77
C ASP A 89 13.05 -2.36 4.52
N ASP A 90 13.22 -2.86 5.75
CA ASP A 90 12.10 -3.24 6.62
C ASP A 90 11.21 -2.05 6.97
N ALA A 91 11.80 -0.88 7.27
CA ALA A 91 11.06 0.34 7.56
C ALA A 91 10.24 0.81 6.35
N ARG A 92 10.84 0.83 5.15
CA ARG A 92 10.16 1.19 3.90
C ARG A 92 9.00 0.24 3.61
N LYS A 93 9.21 -1.06 3.78
CA LYS A 93 8.14 -2.07 3.64
C LYS A 93 7.02 -1.83 4.64
N CYS A 94 7.34 -1.58 5.92
CA CYS A 94 6.32 -1.29 6.93
C CYS A 94 5.47 -0.06 6.58
N LEU A 95 6.09 0.99 6.04
CA LEU A 95 5.37 2.20 5.63
C LEU A 95 4.41 1.94 4.47
N GLN A 96 4.84 1.23 3.43
CA GLN A 96 3.94 0.85 2.33
C GLN A 96 2.81 -0.07 2.80
N MET A 97 3.13 -1.08 3.61
CA MET A 97 2.14 -2.00 4.18
C MET A 97 1.11 -1.30 5.07
N ALA A 98 1.49 -0.24 5.79
CA ALA A 98 0.56 0.56 6.58
C ALA A 98 -0.50 1.28 5.73
N LEU A 99 -0.19 1.52 4.45
CA LEU A 99 -1.05 2.22 3.49
C LEU A 99 -1.82 1.26 2.57
N VAL A 100 -1.43 -0.02 2.50
CA VAL A 100 -2.15 -1.08 1.77
C VAL A 100 -3.66 -1.11 2.06
N PRO A 101 -4.14 -0.94 3.30
CA PRO A 101 -5.58 -0.91 3.57
C PRO A 101 -6.34 0.11 2.72
N PHE A 102 -5.75 1.25 2.37
CA PHE A 102 -6.40 2.26 1.54
C PHE A 102 -6.50 1.86 0.08
N VAL A 103 -5.54 1.11 -0.46
CA VAL A 103 -5.58 0.69 -1.88
C VAL A 103 -6.49 -0.52 -2.15
N ARG A 104 -6.94 -1.22 -1.10
CA ARG A 104 -7.90 -2.34 -1.23
C ARG A 104 -9.25 -1.88 -1.79
N PRO A 105 -9.92 -2.69 -2.64
CA PRO A 105 -11.19 -2.30 -3.28
C PRO A 105 -12.28 -1.83 -2.29
N PHE A 106 -12.40 -2.50 -1.15
CA PHE A 106 -13.48 -2.27 -0.18
C PHE A 106 -13.23 -1.13 0.82
N ASN A 107 -12.10 -0.43 0.72
CA ASN A 107 -11.77 0.66 1.63
C ASN A 107 -12.24 2.02 1.09
N ASN A 108 -13.08 2.70 1.86
CA ASN A 108 -13.57 4.06 1.60
C ASN A 108 -12.71 5.12 2.31
N GLY A 109 -11.40 5.11 2.05
CA GLY A 109 -10.45 6.11 2.49
C GLY A 109 -10.65 7.49 1.83
N ASN A 110 -9.91 8.48 2.30
CA ASN A 110 -9.77 9.77 1.64
C ASN A 110 -8.37 10.35 1.91
N CYS A 111 -8.01 11.42 1.22
CA CYS A 111 -6.70 12.06 1.35
C CYS A 111 -6.34 12.43 2.79
N GLN A 112 -7.30 12.93 3.58
CA GLN A 112 -7.06 13.28 4.98
C GLN A 112 -6.67 12.04 5.82
N LYS A 113 -7.43 10.94 5.71
CA LYS A 113 -7.14 9.69 6.43
C LYS A 113 -5.81 9.08 6.03
N ILE A 114 -5.46 9.19 4.75
CA ILE A 114 -4.17 8.74 4.23
C ILE A 114 -3.04 9.54 4.86
N ARG A 115 -3.17 10.87 4.92
CA ARG A 115 -2.21 11.75 5.60
C ARG A 115 -2.03 11.39 7.07
N GLU A 116 -3.13 11.24 7.81
CA GLU A 116 -3.11 10.88 9.24
C GLU A 116 -2.50 9.50 9.50
N ARG A 117 -2.59 8.58 8.54
CA ARG A 117 -1.98 7.24 8.67
C ARG A 117 -0.50 7.24 8.30
N ALA A 118 -0.11 8.09 7.36
CA ALA A 118 1.19 7.99 6.72
C ALA A 118 2.34 8.34 7.66
N PHE A 119 2.19 9.34 8.55
CA PHE A 119 3.19 9.73 9.55
C PHE A 119 2.54 10.52 10.69
#